data_AF-A0A6J7GUJ1-F1
#
_entry.id   AF-A0A6J7GUJ1-F1
#
_cell.length_a   1.000
_cell.length_b   1.000
_cell.length_c   1.000
_cell.angle_alpha   90.00
_cell.angle_beta   90.00
_cell.angle_gamma   90.00
#
_symmetry.space_group_name_H-M   'P 1'
#
loop_
_entity.id
_entity.type
_entity.pdbx_description
1 polymer ?
#
loop_
_entity_poly.entity_id
_entity_poly.type
_entity_poly.pdbx_seq_one_letter_code
_entity_poly.pdbx_strand_id
1 'polypeptide(L)'
;MTLASRGRGTITPVRAIFFDEDDAQAVVARLRADGFEAHVERERLAGEDDDEDHPWAVVSDAPAFMLEVLVDTHDGWLDEDDGGPGTGAEHSDPLPPLHLPTAPKRIKRPDLG
;
A
#
# COMPACT_ATOMS: atom_id res chain seq x y z
N MET A 1 2.15 -33.61 -16.12
CA MET A 1 1.52 -33.85 -14.80
C MET A 1 1.36 -32.49 -14.15
N THR A 2 0.29 -31.77 -14.50
CA THR A 2 0.04 -30.40 -14.02
C THR A 2 -0.88 -30.53 -12.82
N LEU A 3 -0.36 -30.23 -11.62
CA LEU A 3 -1.18 -30.21 -10.42
C LEU A 3 -2.20 -29.09 -10.55
N ALA A 4 -3.47 -29.46 -10.56
CA ALA A 4 -4.57 -28.55 -10.24
C ALA A 4 -4.36 -28.04 -8.81
N SER A 5 -3.97 -26.77 -8.65
CA SER A 5 -3.99 -26.11 -7.35
C SER A 5 -5.44 -25.81 -6.97
N ARG A 6 -5.92 -26.62 -6.03
CA ARG A 6 -7.20 -26.53 -5.32
C ARG A 6 -7.54 -25.10 -4.90
N GLY A 7 -8.82 -24.75 -4.99
CA GLY A 7 -9.37 -23.55 -4.35
C GLY A 7 -9.01 -23.51 -2.87
N ARG A 8 -8.11 -22.59 -2.51
CA ARG A 8 -8.05 -22.03 -1.16
C ARG A 8 -9.24 -21.08 -1.06
N GLY A 9 -9.97 -21.09 0.06
CA GLY A 9 -10.85 -19.96 0.37
C GLY A 9 -10.02 -18.68 0.20
N THR A 10 -10.59 -17.64 -0.38
CA THR A 10 -9.88 -16.39 -0.66
C THR A 10 -9.38 -15.81 0.67
N ILE A 11 -8.15 -16.15 1.04
CA ILE A 11 -7.40 -15.47 2.10
C ILE A 11 -6.98 -14.17 1.43
N THR A 12 -7.53 -13.05 1.90
CA THR A 12 -7.08 -11.74 1.43
C THR A 12 -5.60 -11.59 1.82
N PRO A 13 -4.69 -11.38 0.86
CA PRO A 13 -3.29 -11.12 1.18
C PRO A 13 -3.16 -9.82 1.97
N VAL A 14 -2.34 -9.83 3.01
CA VAL A 14 -2.03 -8.65 3.83
C VAL A 14 -0.78 -7.98 3.28
N ARG A 15 -0.75 -6.64 3.29
CA ARG A 15 0.37 -5.84 2.78
C ARG A 15 1.03 -5.07 3.93
N ALA A 16 2.35 -5.09 3.98
CA ALA A 16 3.18 -4.31 4.91
C ALA A 16 4.18 -3.47 4.11
N ILE A 17 4.39 -2.23 4.52
CA ILE A 17 5.19 -1.25 3.78
C ILE A 17 6.46 -0.93 4.57
N PHE A 18 7.61 -0.93 3.89
CA PHE A 18 8.95 -0.70 4.44
C PHE A 18 9.69 0.37 3.64
N PHE A 19 10.56 1.14 4.30
CA PHE A 19 11.37 2.16 3.62
C PHE A 19 12.61 1.57 2.95
N ASP A 20 13.26 0.58 3.58
CA ASP A 20 14.49 -0.02 3.08
C ASP A 20 14.20 -1.35 2.34
N GLU A 21 14.90 -1.57 1.23
CA GLU A 21 14.81 -2.82 0.46
C GLU A 21 15.29 -4.02 1.29
N ASP A 22 16.40 -3.85 2.03
CA ASP A 22 17.02 -4.92 2.81
C ASP A 22 16.08 -5.37 3.94
N ASP A 23 15.37 -4.44 4.57
CA ASP A 23 14.35 -4.75 5.58
C ASP A 23 13.17 -5.51 4.97
N ALA A 24 12.67 -5.08 3.81
CA ALA A 24 11.60 -5.77 3.10
C ALA A 24 12.02 -7.21 2.71
N GLN A 25 13.25 -7.40 2.24
CA GLN A 25 13.80 -8.72 1.92
C GLN A 25 13.99 -9.60 3.17
N ALA A 26 14.45 -9.03 4.28
CA ALA A 26 14.59 -9.72 5.55
C ALA A 26 13.23 -10.23 6.06
N VAL A 27 12.20 -9.40 5.96
CA VAL A 27 10.82 -9.76 6.31
C VAL A 27 10.29 -10.89 5.42
N VAL A 28 10.49 -10.84 4.10
CA VAL A 28 10.11 -11.94 3.20
C VAL A 28 10.83 -13.24 3.57
N ALA A 29 12.13 -13.18 3.82
CA ALA A 29 12.91 -14.35 4.21
C ALA A 29 12.38 -14.96 5.52
N ARG A 30 12.04 -14.12 6.50
CA ARG A 30 11.47 -14.53 7.79
C ARG A 30 10.12 -15.21 7.62
N LEU A 31 9.18 -14.59 6.90
CA LEU A 31 7.83 -15.11 6.68
C LEU A 31 7.85 -16.45 5.92
N ARG A 32 8.72 -16.56 4.90
CA ARG A 32 8.92 -17.83 4.18
C ARG A 32 9.51 -18.93 5.06
N ALA A 33 10.44 -18.58 5.95
CA ALA A 33 11.00 -19.53 6.92
C ALA A 33 9.93 -20.03 7.91
N ASP A 34 8.93 -19.20 8.23
CA ASP A 34 7.79 -19.56 9.08
C ASP A 34 6.66 -20.27 8.31
N GLY A 35 6.80 -20.46 6.99
CA GLY A 35 5.90 -21.27 6.15
C GLY A 35 4.82 -20.48 5.42
N PHE A 36 4.90 -19.14 5.42
CA PHE A 36 3.97 -18.26 4.70
C PHE A 36 4.44 -17.98 3.27
N GLU A 37 3.49 -17.72 2.39
CA GLU A 37 3.76 -17.10 1.09
C GLU A 37 4.05 -15.62 1.32
N ALA A 38 5.16 -15.12 0.76
CA ALA A 38 5.53 -13.72 0.85
C ALA A 38 6.36 -13.29 -0.37
N HIS A 39 6.15 -12.07 -0.88
CA HIS A 39 6.96 -11.44 -1.93
C HIS A 39 6.97 -9.91 -1.78
N VAL A 40 7.94 -9.27 -2.43
CA VAL A 40 8.07 -7.81 -2.47
C VAL A 40 7.49 -7.28 -3.79
N GLU A 41 6.77 -6.16 -3.70
CA GLU A 41 6.25 -5.36 -4.81
C GLU A 41 6.79 -3.93 -4.72
N ARG A 42 7.15 -3.36 -5.87
CA ARG A 42 7.55 -1.95 -6.03
C ARG A 42 6.62 -1.30 -7.06
N GLU A 43 5.80 -0.34 -6.64
CA GLU A 43 4.98 0.40 -7.58
C GLU A 43 5.79 1.53 -8.24
N ARG A 44 5.94 1.45 -9.56
CA ARG A 44 6.56 2.51 -10.37
C ARG A 44 5.46 3.44 -10.84
N LEU A 45 5.23 4.55 -10.12
CA LEU A 45 4.43 5.63 -10.65
C LEU A 45 5.19 6.25 -11.84
N ALA A 46 4.55 6.31 -13.00
CA ALA A 46 5.17 6.79 -14.22
C ALA A 46 5.31 8.32 -14.16
N GLY A 47 6.52 8.84 -13.96
CA GLY A 47 6.88 10.08 -14.66
C GLY A 47 7.62 11.20 -13.93
N GLU A 48 8.12 11.07 -12.70
CA GLU A 48 9.16 11.98 -12.19
C GLU A 48 10.24 11.21 -11.44
N ASP A 49 11.48 11.40 -11.89
CA ASP A 49 12.77 10.86 -11.44
C ASP A 49 13.12 11.32 -10.00
N ASP A 50 12.22 11.05 -9.05
CA ASP A 50 12.44 11.05 -7.58
C ASP A 50 12.42 9.58 -7.08
N ASP A 51 12.97 8.71 -7.93
CA ASP A 51 12.89 7.24 -7.90
C ASP A 51 13.56 6.59 -6.68
N GLU A 52 14.18 7.39 -5.80
CA GLU A 52 15.13 6.92 -4.79
C GLU A 52 14.48 6.52 -3.46
N ASP A 53 13.26 6.98 -3.13
CA ASP A 53 12.60 6.67 -1.85
C ASP A 53 11.17 6.11 -2.02
N HIS A 54 10.95 5.28 -3.05
CA HIS A 54 9.67 4.56 -3.14
C HIS A 54 9.64 3.41 -2.13
N PRO A 55 8.65 3.38 -1.22
CA PRO A 55 8.59 2.35 -0.21
C PRO A 55 8.30 0.97 -0.83
N TRP A 56 8.81 -0.07 -0.18
CA TRP A 56 8.72 -1.46 -0.58
C TRP A 56 7.52 -2.13 0.09
N ALA A 57 6.63 -2.73 -0.70
CA ALA A 57 5.49 -3.47 -0.17
C ALA A 57 5.80 -4.96 -0.07
N VAL A 58 5.69 -5.55 1.12
CA VAL A 58 5.67 -7.00 1.31
C VAL A 58 4.22 -7.47 1.33
N VAL A 59 3.88 -8.40 0.44
CA VAL A 59 2.56 -9.03 0.34
C VAL A 59 2.66 -10.45 0.88
N SER A 60 1.76 -10.86 1.79
CA SER A 60 1.81 -12.20 2.40
C SER A 60 0.44 -12.78 2.74
N ASP A 61 0.35 -14.12 2.81
CA ASP A 61 -0.80 -14.85 3.37
C ASP A 61 -0.70 -15.06 4.90
N ALA A 62 0.31 -14.47 5.55
CA ALA A 62 0.46 -14.49 6.98
C ALA A 62 -0.62 -13.66 7.69
N PRO A 63 -1.04 -14.06 8.92
CA PRO A 63 -1.90 -13.25 9.78
C PRO A 63 -1.37 -11.82 9.99
N ALA A 64 -2.27 -10.83 9.91
CA ALA A 64 -1.94 -9.41 10.05
C ALA A 64 -1.14 -9.09 11.31
N PHE A 65 -1.48 -9.67 12.46
CA PHE A 65 -0.74 -9.44 13.72
C PHE A 65 0.75 -9.85 13.65
N MET A 66 1.13 -10.81 12.79
CA MET A 66 2.54 -11.14 12.61
C MET A 66 3.25 -10.08 11.77
N LEU A 67 2.59 -9.53 10.76
CA LEU A 67 3.11 -8.40 10.01
C LEU A 67 3.19 -7.15 10.88
N GLU A 68 2.22 -6.89 11.77
CA GLU A 68 2.23 -5.79 12.75
C GLU A 68 3.52 -5.79 13.61
N VAL A 69 3.94 -6.96 14.09
CA VAL A 69 5.19 -7.07 14.88
C VAL A 69 6.42 -6.77 14.01
N LEU A 70 6.40 -7.19 12.75
CA LEU A 70 7.53 -6.98 11.82
C LEU A 70 7.62 -5.52 11.37
N VAL A 71 6.50 -4.84 11.14
CA VAL A 71 6.50 -3.41 10.80
C VAL A 71 6.97 -2.58 11.99
N ASP A 72 6.59 -2.90 13.23
CA ASP A 72 7.11 -2.22 14.43
C ASP A 72 8.63 -2.43 14.59
N THR A 73 9.16 -3.60 14.18
CA THR A 73 10.60 -3.90 14.26
C THR A 73 11.43 -3.13 13.24
N HIS A 74 10.87 -2.84 12.06
CA HIS A 74 11.56 -2.23 10.92
C HIS A 74 11.00 -0.84 10.57
N ASP A 75 10.38 -0.15 11.54
CA ASP A 75 9.81 1.21 11.39
C ASP A 75 8.86 1.37 10.17
N GLY A 76 8.14 0.29 9.82
CA GLY A 76 7.18 0.25 8.71
C GLY A 76 5.73 0.49 9.13
N TRP A 77 4.79 0.30 8.21
CA TRP A 77 3.35 0.32 8.51
C TRP A 77 2.58 -0.78 7.79
N LEU A 78 1.46 -1.23 8.38
CA LEU A 78 0.54 -2.13 7.72
C LEU A 78 -0.35 -1.33 6.77
N ASP A 79 -0.54 -1.82 5.55
CA ASP A 79 -1.53 -1.25 4.64
C ASP A 79 -2.88 -1.89 4.95
N GLU A 80 -3.78 -1.10 5.55
CA GLU A 80 -5.10 -1.54 6.02
C GLU A 80 -6.11 -1.76 4.88
N ASP A 81 -5.74 -1.44 3.62
CA ASP A 81 -6.53 -1.81 2.46
C ASP A 81 -6.38 -3.32 2.19
N ASP A 82 -7.50 -4.05 2.36
CA ASP A 82 -7.66 -5.50 2.28
C ASP A 82 -7.26 -6.04 0.87
N GLY A 83 -5.94 -6.18 0.62
CA GLY A 83 -5.30 -6.99 -0.43
C GLY A 83 -5.86 -6.92 -1.86
N GLY A 84 -6.54 -5.82 -2.22
CA GLY A 84 -7.08 -5.60 -3.55
C GLY A 84 -5.97 -5.13 -4.51
N PRO A 85 -5.96 -5.60 -5.77
CA PRO A 85 -5.06 -5.05 -6.77
C PRO A 85 -5.50 -3.60 -7.08
N GLY A 86 -4.88 -2.61 -6.43
CA GLY A 86 -5.14 -1.21 -6.76
C GLY A 86 -4.87 -0.13 -5.72
N THR A 87 -4.02 -0.30 -4.72
CA THR A 87 -3.74 0.76 -3.72
C THR A 87 -2.68 1.78 -4.19
N GLY A 88 -2.84 2.22 -5.44
CA GLY A 88 -2.53 3.59 -5.88
C GLY A 88 -3.80 4.37 -6.26
N ALA A 89 -4.98 3.76 -6.16
CA ALA A 89 -6.27 4.39 -6.40
C ALA A 89 -6.99 4.61 -5.07
N GLU A 90 -6.79 5.81 -4.52
CA GLU A 90 -7.72 6.42 -3.57
C GLU A 90 -9.17 6.10 -3.98
N HIS A 91 -9.96 5.53 -3.06
CA HIS A 91 -11.42 5.39 -3.20
C HIS A 91 -11.92 4.71 -4.49
N SER A 92 -12.07 3.38 -4.47
CA SER A 92 -12.74 2.64 -5.56
C SER A 92 -14.26 2.87 -5.64
N ASP A 93 -14.86 3.60 -4.70
CA ASP A 93 -16.17 4.19 -4.90
C ASP A 93 -16.01 5.60 -5.48
N PRO A 94 -16.56 5.90 -6.67
CA PRO A 94 -16.56 7.27 -7.18
C PRO A 94 -17.34 8.13 -6.20
N LEU A 95 -16.61 8.93 -5.41
CA LEU A 95 -17.22 9.94 -4.56
C LEU A 95 -18.12 10.81 -5.43
N PRO A 96 -19.34 11.15 -4.98
CA PRO A 96 -20.17 12.10 -5.70
C PRO A 96 -19.35 13.37 -5.94
N PRO A 97 -19.46 14.01 -7.13
CA PRO A 97 -18.62 15.14 -7.50
C PRO A 97 -18.73 16.22 -6.44
N LEU A 98 -17.58 16.65 -5.91
CA LEU A 98 -17.53 17.75 -4.95
C LEU A 98 -18.09 19.02 -5.61
N HIS A 99 -19.10 19.62 -4.98
CA HIS A 99 -19.64 20.91 -5.39
C HIS A 99 -18.67 22.02 -4.99
N LEU A 100 -17.64 22.24 -5.80
CA LEU A 100 -16.67 23.31 -5.61
C LEU A 100 -17.31 24.68 -5.87
N PRO A 101 -16.90 25.74 -5.15
CA PRO A 101 -17.32 27.09 -5.46
C PRO A 101 -16.86 27.47 -6.88
N THR A 102 -17.78 27.97 -7.71
CA THR A 102 -17.51 28.35 -9.11
C THR A 102 -16.76 29.67 -9.25
N ALA A 103 -16.52 30.37 -8.15
CA ALA A 103 -15.78 31.62 -8.12
C ALA A 103 -14.94 31.73 -6.84
N PRO A 104 -13.76 32.38 -6.92
CA PRO A 104 -12.93 32.64 -5.75
C PRO A 104 -13.65 33.59 -4.77
N LYS A 105 -13.49 33.36 -3.47
CA LYS A 105 -14.01 34.27 -2.44
C LYS A 105 -13.14 35.52 -2.36
N ARG A 106 -13.69 36.69 -2.68
CA ARG A 106 -12.97 37.98 -2.52
C ARG A 106 -12.99 38.41 -1.05
N ILE A 107 -11.88 38.20 -0.35
CA ILE A 107 -11.70 38.58 1.07
C ILE A 107 -11.18 40.01 1.27
N LYS A 108 -10.72 40.67 0.21
CA LYS A 108 -10.23 42.06 0.27
C LYS A 108 -11.33 43.06 -0.10
N ARG A 109 -11.51 44.09 0.74
CA ARG A 109 -12.38 45.24 0.42
C ARG A 109 -11.78 45.98 -0.78
N PRO A 110 -12.58 46.36 -1.80
CA PRO A 110 -12.11 47.30 -2.79
C PRO A 110 -11.87 48.65 -2.10
N ASP A 111 -10.76 49.29 -2.42
CA ASP A 111 -10.45 50.63 -1.95
C ASP A 111 -11.61 51.57 -2.28
N LEU A 112 -12.15 52.24 -1.26
CA LEU A 112 -13.18 53.25 -1.43
C LEU A 112 -12.47 54.51 -1.93
N GLY A 113 -12.44 54.71 -3.25
CA GLY A 113 -12.06 55.98 -3.87
C GLY A 113 -13.14 57.04 -3.71
#